data_AF-A0AAN9F607-F1
#
_entry.id   AF-A0AAN9F607-F1
#
_cell.length_a   1.000
_cell.length_b   1.000
_cell.length_c   1.000
_cell.angle_alpha   90.00
_cell.angle_beta   90.00
_cell.angle_gamma   90.00
#
_symmetry.space_group_name_H-M   'P 1'
#
loop_
_entity.id
_entity.type
_entity.pdbx_description
1 polymer ?
#
loop_
_entity_poly.entity_id
_entity_poly.type
_entity_poly.pdbx_seq_one_letter_code
_entity_poly.pdbx_strand_id
1 'polypeptide(L)'
;MALLPLLLLILAISTDVEGAKKSFGMYDSNPVKKLFVFGDSYVDTGNFLHSGSYKPPSGITFPGTPAGRFGNGRVLTDYLGNIIFFSSSLYYSLLRKTPPL
;
A
#
# COMPACT_ATOMS: atom_id res chain seq x y z
N MET A 1 -36.53 36.26 30.09
CA MET A 1 -36.75 36.28 28.62
C MET A 1 -35.49 35.91 27.82
N ALA A 2 -34.26 36.17 28.28
CA ALA A 2 -33.02 35.89 27.52
C ALA A 2 -32.46 34.46 27.63
N LEU A 3 -32.99 33.61 28.53
CA LEU A 3 -32.49 32.24 28.74
C LEU A 3 -33.00 31.23 27.68
N LEU A 4 -34.20 31.46 27.14
CA LEU A 4 -34.80 30.62 26.11
C LEU A 4 -34.01 30.65 24.77
N PRO A 5 -33.62 31.82 24.22
CA PRO A 5 -32.83 31.84 22.99
C PRO A 5 -31.42 31.25 23.18
N LEU A 6 -30.84 31.35 24.38
CA LEU A 6 -29.54 30.74 24.68
C LEU A 6 -29.62 29.21 24.72
N LEU A 7 -30.69 28.65 25.29
CA LEU A 7 -30.93 27.21 25.32
C LEU A 7 -31.14 26.64 23.91
N LEU A 8 -31.89 27.34 23.06
CA LEU A 8 -32.11 26.95 21.67
C LEU A 8 -30.81 27.00 20.85
N LEU A 9 -29.95 27.99 21.11
CA LEU A 9 -28.64 28.08 20.47
C LEU A 9 -27.78 26.88 20.83
N ILE A 10 -27.71 26.50 22.11
CA ILE A 10 -26.93 25.34 22.58
C ILE A 10 -27.42 24.03 21.96
N LEU A 11 -28.74 23.84 21.85
CA LEU A 11 -29.33 22.67 21.20
C LEU A 11 -29.00 22.60 19.70
N ALA A 12 -28.94 23.75 19.01
CA ALA A 12 -28.60 23.82 17.58
C ALA A 12 -27.12 23.50 17.28
N ILE A 13 -26.20 23.77 18.22
CA ILE A 13 -24.78 23.36 18.10
C ILE A 13 -24.56 21.90 18.51
N SER A 14 -25.49 21.31 19.28
CA SER A 14 -25.38 19.94 19.79
C SER A 14 -25.95 18.88 18.83
N THR A 15 -26.59 19.29 17.74
CA THR A 15 -26.92 18.36 16.65
C THR A 15 -25.65 18.08 15.88
N ASP A 16 -24.88 17.11 16.36
CA ASP A 16 -23.79 16.52 15.61
C ASP A 16 -24.29 16.12 14.22
N VAL A 17 -23.49 16.44 13.20
CA VAL A 17 -23.70 16.02 11.83
C VAL A 17 -23.70 14.49 11.80
N GLU A 18 -24.88 13.88 11.68
CA GLU A 18 -25.07 12.48 11.31
C GLU A 18 -24.71 12.31 9.82
N GLY A 19 -23.45 12.60 9.49
CA GLY A 19 -22.97 12.81 8.13
C GLY A 19 -21.55 12.34 7.95
N ALA A 20 -21.20 11.23 8.60
CA ALA A 20 -20.26 10.23 8.09
C ALA A 20 -20.20 9.12 9.15
N LYS A 21 -21.09 8.14 9.04
CA LYS A 21 -20.77 6.80 9.56
C LYS A 21 -19.56 6.34 8.76
N LYS A 22 -18.36 6.66 9.26
CA LYS A 22 -17.15 5.95 8.87
C LYS A 22 -17.44 4.53 9.32
N SER A 23 -17.96 3.69 8.42
CA SER A 23 -18.05 2.27 8.68
C SER A 23 -16.61 1.86 8.89
N PHE A 24 -16.24 1.78 10.15
CA PHE A 24 -14.97 1.31 10.60
C PHE A 24 -15.03 -0.16 10.24
N GLY A 25 -14.60 -0.45 9.01
CA GLY A 25 -14.65 -1.76 8.42
C GLY A 25 -14.11 -2.71 9.47
N MET A 26 -14.96 -3.66 9.84
CA MET A 26 -14.67 -4.78 10.72
C MET A 26 -13.17 -5.10 10.64
N TYR A 27 -12.42 -4.75 11.68
CA TYR A 27 -10.99 -5.04 11.73
C TYR A 27 -10.84 -6.55 11.68
N ASP A 28 -10.52 -7.06 10.50
CA ASP A 28 -9.72 -8.26 10.41
C ASP A 28 -8.52 -8.03 11.34
N SER A 29 -8.39 -8.87 12.38
CA SER A 29 -7.37 -8.71 13.42
C SER A 29 -5.94 -8.84 12.89
N ASN A 30 -5.78 -9.10 11.59
CA ASN A 30 -4.59 -8.79 10.83
C ASN A 30 -4.88 -7.61 9.89
N PRO A 31 -4.48 -6.36 10.21
CA PRO A 31 -4.54 -5.30 9.22
C PRO A 31 -3.65 -5.70 8.05
N VAL A 32 -4.27 -6.05 6.92
CA VAL A 32 -3.54 -6.29 5.67
C VAL A 32 -2.83 -4.99 5.34
N LYS A 33 -1.54 -4.93 5.65
CA LYS A 33 -0.69 -3.83 5.24
C LYS A 33 -0.65 -3.86 3.71
N LYS A 34 -0.95 -2.74 3.06
CA LYS A 34 -0.79 -2.57 1.61
C LYS A 34 0.20 -1.42 1.38
N LEU A 35 1.04 -1.58 0.36
CA LEU A 35 2.00 -0.56 -0.07
C LEU A 35 1.64 -0.18 -1.50
N PHE A 36 1.21 1.07 -1.70
CA PHE A 36 1.01 1.65 -3.02
C PHE A 36 2.25 2.45 -3.36
N VAL A 37 2.87 2.14 -4.50
CA VAL A 37 4.16 2.70 -4.90
C VAL A 37 4.00 3.44 -6.21
N PHE A 38 4.44 4.69 -6.22
CA PHE A 38 4.48 5.55 -7.40
C PHE A 38 5.93 5.98 -7.62
N GLY A 39 6.33 6.09 -8.89
CA GLY A 39 7.66 6.54 -9.26
C GLY A 39 8.07 6.03 -10.63
N ASP A 40 9.38 5.93 -10.83
CA ASP A 40 10.01 5.48 -12.06
C ASP A 40 10.65 4.09 -11.91
N SER A 41 11.56 3.77 -12.84
CA SER A 41 12.43 2.60 -12.84
C SER A 41 13.00 2.17 -11.46
N TYR A 42 13.35 3.10 -10.56
CA TYR A 42 13.91 2.81 -9.24
C TYR A 42 12.99 2.03 -8.31
N VAL A 43 11.68 2.11 -8.55
CA VAL A 43 10.65 1.47 -7.73
C VAL A 43 9.83 0.45 -8.51
N ASP A 44 10.07 0.32 -9.82
CA ASP A 44 9.37 -0.60 -10.69
C ASP A 44 9.77 -2.06 -10.43
N THR A 45 8.75 -2.91 -10.33
CA THR A 45 8.87 -4.34 -10.05
C THR A 45 8.28 -5.22 -11.15
N GLY A 46 7.98 -4.64 -12.32
CA GLY A 46 7.47 -5.39 -13.47
C GLY A 46 6.50 -4.66 -14.40
N ASN A 47 6.19 -3.38 -14.17
CA ASN A 47 5.22 -2.64 -14.97
C ASN A 47 5.75 -2.35 -16.38
N PHE A 48 7.06 -2.13 -16.54
CA PHE A 48 7.68 -1.76 -17.82
C PHE A 48 8.62 -2.84 -18.40
N LEU A 49 8.22 -4.12 -18.29
CA LEU A 49 8.94 -5.29 -18.83
C LEU A 49 9.33 -5.16 -20.32
N HIS A 50 8.48 -4.53 -21.13
CA HIS A 50 8.68 -4.39 -22.58
C HIS A 50 9.32 -3.06 -22.99
N SER A 51 9.81 -2.27 -22.03
CA SER A 51 10.49 -1.02 -22.33
C SER A 51 11.81 -1.29 -23.07
N GLY A 52 12.11 -0.51 -24.11
CA GLY A 52 13.41 -0.57 -24.79
C GLY A 52 14.60 -0.19 -23.90
N SER A 53 14.33 0.50 -22.78
CA SER A 53 15.32 0.82 -21.76
C SER A 53 15.61 -0.35 -20.82
N TYR A 54 14.74 -1.38 -20.79
CA TYR A 54 14.96 -2.59 -20.01
C TYR A 54 15.98 -3.49 -20.70
N LYS A 55 17.16 -3.64 -20.09
CA LYS A 55 18.29 -4.38 -20.68
C LYS A 55 18.87 -5.40 -19.71
N PRO A 56 19.39 -6.54 -20.19
CA PRO A 56 20.26 -7.40 -19.39
C PRO A 56 21.42 -6.60 -18.78
N PRO A 57 21.89 -6.93 -17.56
CA PRO A 57 21.59 -8.12 -16.76
C PRO A 57 20.49 -7.91 -15.70
N SER A 58 19.48 -7.10 -16.00
CA SER A 58 18.43 -6.77 -15.03
C SER A 58 17.71 -8.01 -14.47
N GLY A 59 17.58 -8.08 -13.14
CA GLY A 59 16.94 -9.18 -12.43
C GLY A 59 17.79 -10.44 -12.21
N ILE A 60 19.07 -10.45 -12.61
CA ILE A 60 19.95 -11.63 -12.54
C ILE A 60 20.20 -12.13 -11.11
N THR A 61 20.34 -11.24 -10.13
CA THR A 61 20.63 -11.58 -8.73
C THR A 61 19.34 -11.81 -7.93
N PHE A 62 18.26 -11.11 -8.29
CA PHE A 62 16.92 -11.29 -7.73
C PHE A 62 15.89 -10.72 -8.71
N PRO A 63 14.82 -11.45 -9.07
CA PRO A 63 14.45 -12.78 -8.59
C PRO A 63 15.23 -13.94 -9.24
N GLY A 64 16.24 -13.68 -10.08
CA GLY A 64 16.99 -14.70 -10.82
C GLY A 64 16.53 -14.85 -12.27
N THR A 65 15.44 -14.18 -12.63
CA THR A 65 14.95 -14.04 -14.00
C THR A 65 14.59 -12.58 -14.28
N PRO A 66 14.64 -12.14 -15.56
CA PRO A 66 14.21 -10.81 -15.94
C PRO A 66 12.72 -10.57 -15.63
N ALA A 67 12.42 -9.90 -14.51
CA ALA A 67 11.07 -9.62 -14.03
C ALA A 67 10.71 -8.12 -14.07
N GLY A 68 11.38 -7.34 -14.93
CA GLY A 68 11.01 -5.94 -15.19
C GLY A 68 11.48 -4.93 -14.13
N ARG A 69 12.53 -5.32 -13.39
CA ARG A 69 13.22 -4.47 -12.41
C ARG A 69 14.41 -3.80 -13.06
N PHE A 70 14.53 -2.48 -12.95
CA PHE A 70 15.65 -1.73 -13.53
C PHE A 70 16.87 -1.77 -12.62
N GLY A 71 17.44 -2.97 -12.47
CA GLY A 71 18.60 -3.23 -11.63
C GLY A 71 18.97 -4.71 -11.65
N ASN A 72 20.19 -5.05 -11.23
CA ASN A 72 20.64 -6.44 -11.16
C ASN A 72 19.85 -7.30 -10.16
N GLY A 73 19.16 -6.70 -9.18
CA GLY A 73 18.46 -7.45 -8.14
C GLY A 73 17.29 -6.67 -7.53
N ARG A 74 17.23 -6.66 -6.20
CA ARG A 74 16.19 -5.96 -5.45
C ARG A 74 16.21 -4.46 -5.72
N VAL A 75 15.05 -3.86 -5.89
CA VAL A 75 14.85 -2.41 -6.02
C VAL A 75 14.32 -1.85 -4.70
N LEU A 76 14.24 -0.52 -4.56
CA LEU A 76 13.90 0.14 -3.29
C LEU A 76 12.59 -0.40 -2.68
N THR A 77 11.59 -0.66 -3.52
CA THR A 77 10.30 -1.23 -3.13
C THR A 77 10.42 -2.57 -2.40
N ASP A 78 11.39 -3.42 -2.74
CA ASP A 78 11.56 -4.72 -2.06
C ASP A 78 12.06 -4.54 -0.63
N TYR A 79 12.97 -3.59 -0.42
CA TYR A 79 13.50 -3.30 0.91
C TYR A 79 12.41 -2.68 1.79
N LEU A 80 11.63 -1.73 1.26
CA LEU A 80 10.50 -1.14 1.96
C LEU A 80 9.41 -2.18 2.25
N GLY A 81 9.10 -3.03 1.27
CA GLY A 81 8.18 -4.15 1.43
C GLY A 81 8.63 -5.09 2.54
N ASN A 82 9.93 -5.45 2.60
CA ASN A 82 10.45 -6.24 3.70
C ASN A 82 10.31 -5.52 5.04
N ILE A 83 10.60 -4.23 5.16
CA ILE A 83 10.47 -3.54 6.46
C ILE A 83 9.00 -3.52 6.92
N ILE A 84 8.08 -3.19 6.00
CA ILE A 84 6.66 -3.01 6.31
C ILE A 84 5.97 -4.37 6.55
N PHE A 85 6.26 -5.36 5.70
CA PHE A 85 5.60 -6.65 5.68
C PHE A 85 6.36 -7.75 6.39
N PHE A 86 7.68 -7.70 6.57
CA PHE A 86 8.44 -8.77 7.25
C PHE A 86 8.38 -8.71 8.77
N SER A 87 7.77 -7.66 9.34
CA SER A 87 7.14 -7.75 10.66
C SER A 87 5.96 -8.75 10.69
N SER A 88 5.48 -9.21 9.52
CA SER A 88 4.46 -10.22 9.31
C SER A 88 5.03 -11.38 8.48
N SER A 89 5.16 -12.54 9.10
CA SER A 89 5.77 -13.78 8.56
C SER A 89 5.20 -14.28 7.20
N LEU A 90 4.12 -13.69 6.67
CA LEU A 90 3.38 -14.20 5.50
C LEU A 90 3.91 -13.81 4.11
N TYR A 91 4.74 -12.77 3.97
CA TYR A 91 5.02 -12.16 2.65
C TYR A 91 5.76 -13.10 1.67
N TYR A 92 6.77 -13.86 2.13
CA TYR A 92 7.51 -14.79 1.25
C TYR A 92 6.74 -16.06 0.90
N SER A 93 5.66 -16.39 1.61
CA SER A 93 4.82 -17.54 1.27
C SER A 93 3.92 -17.24 0.07
N LEU A 94 3.49 -15.98 -0.10
CA LEU A 94 2.68 -15.53 -1.22
C LEU A 94 3.49 -15.41 -2.51
N LEU A 95 4.71 -14.88 -2.43
CA LEU A 95 5.61 -14.75 -3.59
C LEU A 95 6.08 -16.09 -4.17
N ARG A 96 6.02 -17.19 -3.40
CA ARG A 96 6.37 -18.55 -3.89
C ARG A 96 5.19 -19.32 -4.46
N LYS A 97 3.94 -18.87 -4.26
CA LYS A 97 2.74 -19.60 -4.71
C LYS A 97 2.24 -19.18 -6.09
N THR A 98 2.71 -18.07 -6.64
CA THR A 98 2.41 -17.67 -8.02
C THR A 98 3.56 -18.07 -8.93
N PRO A 99 3.41 -19.12 -9.76
CA PRO A 99 4.41 -19.44 -10.77
C PRO A 99 4.49 -18.29 -11.79
N PRO A 100 5.68 -17.99 -12.34
CA PRO A 100 5.78 -17.09 -13.48
C PRO A 100 5.05 -17.72 -14.68
N LEU A 101 4.20 -16.94 -15.35
CA LEU A 101 3.69 -17.26 -16.69
C LEU A 101 4.83 -17.21 -17.72
#